data_AF-A0A7J7JMA0-F1
#
_entry.id   AF-A0A7J7JMA0-F1
#
_cell.length_a   1.000
_cell.length_b   1.000
_cell.length_c   1.000
_cell.angle_alpha   90.00
_cell.angle_beta   90.00
_cell.angle_gamma   90.00
#
_symmetry.space_group_name_H-M   'P 1'
#
loop_
_entity.id
_entity.type
_entity.pdbx_description
1 polymer ?
#
loop_
_entity_poly.entity_id
_entity_poly.type
_entity_poly.pdbx_seq_one_letter_code
_entity_poly.pdbx_strand_id
1 'polypeptide(L)'
;MQFILELSKSLKVDPRACIKAFFTRIKQAEKQYLDAFNDELESFKQRVRERAEIRLETARKEVEEEERQARLGPGGLDPIEVMESLPKEMQACFESKDIGMLQEVVAKMDPKDAEYHIKRCIDSGMWVPGGGAEQEGDPENSEEQEEGAAGGSEPTYSTLENVD
;
A
#
# COMPACT_ATOMS: atom_id res chain seq x y z
N MET A 1 29.84 -10.88 -6.37
CA MET A 1 30.01 -12.32 -6.07
C MET A 1 29.50 -13.22 -7.21
N GLN A 2 28.33 -12.94 -7.80
CA GLN A 2 27.78 -13.75 -8.91
C GLN A 2 28.76 -13.95 -10.08
N PHE A 3 29.44 -12.89 -10.52
CA PHE A 3 30.47 -12.98 -11.56
C PHE A 3 31.64 -13.94 -11.24
N ILE A 4 32.02 -14.09 -9.96
CA ILE A 4 33.06 -15.04 -9.56
C ILE A 4 32.53 -16.48 -9.67
N LEU A 5 31.27 -16.71 -9.29
CA LEU A 5 30.59 -17.99 -9.44
C LEU A 5 30.36 -18.35 -10.92
N GLU A 6 30.15 -17.36 -11.77
CA GLU A 6 30.04 -17.56 -13.21
C GLU A 6 31.40 -17.89 -13.83
N LEU A 7 32.44 -17.15 -13.48
CA LEU A 7 33.80 -17.42 -13.92
C LEU A 7 34.24 -18.84 -13.50
N SER A 8 33.91 -19.25 -12.28
CA SER A 8 34.22 -20.57 -11.77
C SER A 8 33.50 -21.69 -12.53
N LYS A 9 32.24 -21.47 -12.92
CA LYS A 9 31.47 -22.39 -13.78
C LYS A 9 32.10 -22.50 -15.17
N SER A 10 32.46 -21.38 -15.78
CA SER A 10 33.09 -21.37 -17.11
C SER A 10 34.46 -22.04 -17.11
N LEU A 11 35.26 -21.83 -16.06
CA LEU A 11 36.59 -22.45 -15.92
C LEU A 11 36.54 -23.87 -15.33
N LYS A 12 35.39 -24.32 -14.81
CA LYS A 12 35.23 -25.60 -14.07
C LYS A 12 36.21 -25.73 -12.88
N VAL A 13 36.46 -24.62 -12.19
CA VAL A 13 37.36 -24.55 -11.02
C VAL A 13 36.52 -24.12 -9.81
N ASP A 14 36.96 -24.48 -8.60
CA ASP A 14 36.32 -24.02 -7.37
C ASP A 14 36.23 -22.47 -7.33
N PRO A 15 35.07 -21.89 -6.95
CA PRO A 15 34.91 -20.44 -6.94
C PRO A 15 35.89 -19.70 -6.03
N ARG A 16 36.34 -20.32 -4.93
CA ARG A 16 37.31 -19.73 -4.00
C ARG A 16 38.67 -19.53 -4.66
N ALA A 17 39.04 -20.45 -5.55
CA ALA A 17 40.27 -20.34 -6.34
C ALA A 17 40.15 -19.29 -7.47
N CYS A 18 38.92 -18.93 -7.88
CA CYS A 18 38.66 -17.97 -8.95
C CYS A 18 38.67 -16.50 -8.48
N ILE A 19 38.63 -16.25 -7.16
CA ILE A 19 38.53 -14.88 -6.61
C ILE A 19 39.69 -14.00 -7.09
N LYS A 20 40.94 -14.45 -6.93
CA LYS A 20 42.12 -13.69 -7.34
C LYS A 20 42.13 -13.46 -8.85
N ALA A 21 41.83 -14.51 -9.63
CA ALA A 21 41.79 -14.44 -11.09
C ALA A 21 40.75 -13.42 -11.58
N PHE A 22 39.57 -13.37 -10.95
CA PHE A 22 38.53 -12.40 -11.27
C PHE A 22 39.01 -10.95 -11.06
N PHE A 23 39.57 -10.64 -9.89
CA PHE A 23 40.04 -9.28 -9.61
C PHE A 23 41.25 -8.86 -10.42
N THR A 24 42.15 -9.78 -10.79
CA THR A 24 43.22 -9.47 -11.74
C THR A 24 42.63 -9.12 -13.11
N ARG A 25 41.64 -9.91 -13.57
CA ARG A 25 41.02 -9.73 -14.87
C ARG A 25 40.21 -8.43 -14.96
N ILE A 26 39.51 -8.04 -13.90
CA ILE A 26 38.73 -6.79 -13.89
C ILE A 26 39.62 -5.53 -13.85
N LYS A 27 40.78 -5.61 -13.19
CA LYS A 27 41.75 -4.49 -13.13
C LYS A 27 42.46 -4.25 -14.46
N GLN A 28 42.64 -5.31 -15.25
CA GLN A 28 43.30 -5.29 -16.55
C GLN A 28 42.28 -5.36 -17.71
N ALA A 29 40.98 -5.28 -17.40
CA ALA A 29 39.92 -5.45 -18.37
C ALA A 29 39.89 -4.30 -19.36
N GLU A 30 39.61 -4.64 -20.62
CA GLU A 30 39.27 -3.66 -21.64
C GLU A 30 37.98 -2.93 -21.27
N LYS A 31 37.85 -1.67 -21.72
CA LYS A 31 36.71 -0.80 -21.39
C LYS A 31 35.36 -1.48 -21.66
N GLN A 32 35.24 -2.20 -22.78
CA GLN A 32 34.00 -2.90 -23.16
C GLN A 32 33.56 -3.94 -22.12
N TYR A 33 34.49 -4.62 -21.44
CA TYR A 33 34.16 -5.58 -20.40
C TYR A 33 33.70 -4.89 -19.11
N LEU A 34 34.28 -3.75 -18.77
CA LEU A 34 33.83 -2.94 -17.62
C LEU A 34 32.45 -2.32 -17.87
N ASP A 35 32.20 -1.85 -19.08
CA ASP A 35 30.90 -1.29 -19.47
C ASP A 35 29.80 -2.37 -19.35
N ALA A 36 30.02 -3.57 -19.91
CA ALA A 36 29.09 -4.69 -19.75
C ALA A 36 28.87 -5.10 -18.29
N PHE A 37 29.93 -5.11 -17.47
CA PHE A 37 29.81 -5.38 -16.03
C PHE A 37 28.97 -4.33 -15.30
N ASN A 38 29.15 -3.04 -15.64
CA ASN A 38 28.40 -1.94 -15.04
C ASN A 38 26.94 -1.95 -15.49
N ASP A 39 26.66 -2.27 -16.75
CA ASP A 39 25.29 -2.41 -17.27
C ASP A 39 24.55 -3.54 -16.54
N GLU A 40 25.21 -4.68 -16.35
CA GLU A 40 24.65 -5.77 -15.55
C GLU A 40 24.43 -5.37 -14.09
N LEU A 41 25.37 -4.64 -13.49
CA LEU A 41 25.25 -4.13 -12.13
C LEU A 41 24.06 -3.18 -11.98
N GLU A 42 23.85 -2.27 -12.93
CA GLU A 42 22.69 -1.37 -12.90
C GLU A 42 21.38 -2.11 -13.13
N SER A 43 21.37 -3.08 -14.06
CA SER A 43 20.21 -3.96 -14.21
C SER A 43 19.88 -4.71 -12.91
N PHE A 44 20.91 -5.11 -12.15
CA PHE A 44 20.72 -5.80 -10.87
C PHE A 44 20.18 -4.85 -9.80
N LYS A 45 20.74 -3.65 -9.67
CA LYS A 45 20.22 -2.62 -8.76
C LYS A 45 18.76 -2.30 -9.07
N GLN A 46 18.42 -2.18 -10.35
CA GLN A 46 17.06 -1.92 -10.79
C GLN A 46 16.09 -3.02 -10.32
N ARG A 47 16.43 -4.29 -10.55
CA ARG A 47 15.63 -5.42 -10.06
C ARG A 47 15.50 -5.45 -8.53
N VAL A 48 16.52 -5.02 -7.79
CA VAL A 48 16.46 -4.93 -6.32
C VAL A 48 15.49 -3.83 -5.89
N ARG A 49 15.52 -2.65 -6.54
CA ARG A 49 14.58 -1.56 -6.29
C ARG A 49 13.14 -1.99 -6.58
N GLU A 50 12.90 -2.58 -7.74
CA GLU A 50 11.57 -3.08 -8.14
C GLU A 50 11.01 -4.08 -7.11
N ARG A 51 11.85 -5.01 -6.63
CA ARG A 51 11.41 -5.96 -5.58
C ARG A 51 11.11 -5.29 -4.25
N ALA A 52 11.85 -4.23 -3.91
CA ALA A 52 11.59 -3.44 -2.71
C ALA A 52 10.28 -2.66 -2.84
N GLU A 53 10.04 -2.04 -4.00
CA GLU A 53 8.80 -1.32 -4.34
C GLU A 53 7.59 -2.26 -4.27
N ILE A 54 7.67 -3.45 -4.87
CA ILE A 54 6.59 -4.44 -4.80
C ILE A 54 6.28 -4.81 -3.34
N ARG A 55 7.31 -5.04 -2.51
CA ARG A 55 7.11 -5.38 -1.10
C ARG A 55 6.45 -4.24 -0.32
N LEU A 56 6.86 -3.01 -0.60
CA LEU A 56 6.27 -1.82 0.01
C LEU A 56 4.81 -1.64 -0.42
N GLU A 57 4.51 -1.83 -1.70
CA GLU A 57 3.15 -1.73 -2.25
C GLU A 57 2.24 -2.82 -1.68
N THR A 58 2.71 -4.06 -1.56
CA THR A 58 1.96 -5.15 -0.91
C THR A 58 1.66 -4.81 0.55
N ALA A 59 2.67 -4.39 1.33
CA ALA A 59 2.46 -4.01 2.72
C ALA A 59 1.49 -2.83 2.85
N ARG A 60 1.57 -1.84 1.95
CA ARG A 60 0.64 -0.71 1.92
C ARG A 60 -0.79 -1.15 1.62
N LYS A 61 -0.99 -2.05 0.65
CA LYS A 61 -2.30 -2.60 0.31
C LYS A 61 -2.90 -3.42 1.45
N GLU A 62 -2.09 -4.20 2.16
CA GLU A 62 -2.54 -4.94 3.34
C GLU A 62 -3.04 -3.99 4.43
N VAL A 63 -2.33 -2.89 4.69
CA VAL A 63 -2.77 -1.87 5.66
C VAL A 63 -4.07 -1.19 5.21
N GLU A 64 -4.18 -0.82 3.92
CA GLU A 64 -5.40 -0.23 3.37
C GLU A 64 -6.59 -1.20 3.43
N GLU A 65 -6.36 -2.48 3.18
CA GLU A 65 -7.38 -3.52 3.32
C GLU A 65 -7.78 -3.72 4.78
N GLU A 66 -6.85 -3.71 5.74
CA GLU A 66 -7.16 -3.76 7.17
C GLU A 66 -8.01 -2.56 7.62
N GLU A 67 -7.65 -1.34 7.19
CA GLU A 67 -8.45 -0.13 7.41
C GLU A 67 -9.82 -0.23 6.73
N ARG A 68 -9.88 -0.82 5.53
CA ARG A 68 -11.14 -1.09 4.82
C ARG A 68 -12.00 -2.11 5.55
N GLN A 69 -11.42 -3.15 6.16
CA GLN A 69 -12.15 -4.12 6.97
C GLN A 69 -12.70 -3.47 8.25
N ALA A 70 -11.91 -2.60 8.90
CA ALA A 70 -12.33 -1.91 10.11
C ALA A 70 -13.53 -0.95 9.91
N ARG A 71 -13.71 -0.41 8.70
CA ARG A 71 -14.84 0.46 8.33
C ARG A 71 -16.08 -0.28 7.81
N LEU A 72 -16.01 -1.60 7.58
CA LEU A 72 -17.17 -2.32 7.05
C LEU A 72 -18.32 -2.30 8.05
N GLY A 73 -19.51 -2.03 7.53
CA GLY A 73 -20.75 -2.10 8.30
C GLY A 73 -21.15 -3.53 8.66
N PRO A 74 -22.28 -3.71 9.38
CA PRO A 74 -22.74 -5.00 9.89
C PRO A 74 -22.99 -6.08 8.82
N GLY A 75 -23.20 -5.70 7.57
CA GLY A 75 -23.35 -6.58 6.41
C GLY A 75 -22.11 -6.69 5.53
N GLY A 76 -20.95 -6.19 5.97
CA GLY A 76 -19.68 -6.28 5.24
C GLY A 76 -19.56 -5.32 4.05
N LEU A 77 -20.38 -4.27 4.02
CA LEU A 77 -20.30 -3.21 3.01
C LEU A 77 -19.63 -1.96 3.57
N ASP A 78 -18.81 -1.31 2.76
CA ASP A 78 -18.20 -0.03 3.11
C ASP A 78 -19.22 1.11 2.92
N PRO A 79 -19.49 1.94 3.95
CA PRO A 79 -20.30 3.15 3.84
C PRO A 79 -19.94 4.03 2.64
N ILE A 80 -18.65 4.23 2.36
CA ILE A 80 -18.20 5.13 1.29
C ILE A 80 -18.57 4.54 -0.08
N GLU A 81 -18.28 3.26 -0.30
CA GLU A 81 -18.61 2.58 -1.56
C GLU A 81 -20.12 2.53 -1.80
N VAL A 82 -20.91 2.30 -0.75
CA VAL A 82 -22.36 2.34 -0.88
C VAL A 82 -22.80 3.76 -1.25
N MET A 83 -22.33 4.79 -0.55
CA MET A 83 -22.65 6.20 -0.82
C MET A 83 -22.34 6.58 -2.28
N GLU A 84 -21.13 6.29 -2.78
CA GLU A 84 -20.74 6.60 -4.17
C GLU A 84 -21.60 5.90 -5.22
N SER A 85 -22.10 4.70 -4.90
CA SER A 85 -22.94 3.90 -5.80
C SER A 85 -24.44 4.22 -5.73
N LEU A 86 -24.88 5.01 -4.75
CA LEU A 86 -26.29 5.36 -4.58
C LEU A 86 -26.77 6.35 -5.66
N PRO A 87 -28.07 6.37 -5.96
CA PRO A 87 -28.66 7.44 -6.77
C PRO A 87 -28.41 8.82 -6.16
N LYS A 88 -28.12 9.83 -6.99
CA LYS A 88 -27.82 11.21 -6.54
C LYS A 88 -28.88 11.80 -5.60
N GLU A 89 -30.15 11.46 -5.83
CA GLU A 89 -31.26 11.90 -4.98
C GLU A 89 -31.14 11.32 -3.56
N MET A 90 -30.74 10.05 -3.43
CA MET A 90 -30.51 9.42 -2.12
C MET A 90 -29.22 9.93 -1.48
N GLN A 91 -28.15 10.12 -2.25
CA GLN A 91 -26.90 10.73 -1.76
C GLN A 91 -27.17 12.09 -1.11
N ALA A 92 -27.91 12.95 -1.80
CA ALA A 92 -28.29 14.27 -1.30
C ALA A 92 -29.10 14.19 0.02
N CYS A 93 -29.97 13.18 0.17
CA CYS A 93 -30.72 12.98 1.41
C CYS A 93 -29.81 12.63 2.60
N PHE A 94 -28.76 11.83 2.38
CA PHE A 94 -27.77 11.50 3.42
C PHE A 94 -26.87 12.69 3.75
N GLU A 95 -26.46 13.47 2.75
CA GLU A 95 -25.69 14.71 2.94
C GLU A 95 -26.47 15.76 3.74
N SER A 96 -27.77 15.94 3.43
CA SER A 96 -28.65 16.86 4.14
C SER A 96 -29.21 16.31 5.45
N LYS A 97 -28.91 15.04 5.79
CA LYS A 97 -29.47 14.29 6.93
C LYS A 97 -31.01 14.32 6.97
N ASP A 98 -31.64 14.35 5.80
CA ASP A 98 -33.11 14.45 5.67
C ASP A 98 -33.74 13.06 5.50
N ILE A 99 -34.13 12.48 6.63
CA ILE A 99 -34.84 11.19 6.71
C ILE A 99 -36.18 11.24 5.98
N GLY A 100 -36.88 12.39 6.01
CA GLY A 100 -38.18 12.56 5.39
C GLY A 100 -38.07 12.54 3.86
N MET A 101 -37.11 13.29 3.33
CA MET A 101 -36.80 13.30 1.90
C MET A 101 -36.36 11.91 1.40
N LEU A 102 -35.58 11.15 2.19
CA LEU A 102 -35.20 9.79 1.82
C LEU A 102 -36.41 8.87 1.68
N GLN A 103 -37.38 8.94 2.62
CA GLN A 103 -38.62 8.16 2.54
C GLN A 103 -39.45 8.51 1.31
N GLU A 104 -39.50 9.79 0.92
CA GLU A 104 -40.19 10.21 -0.31
C GLU A 104 -39.52 9.69 -1.58
N VAL A 105 -38.19 9.73 -1.65
CA VAL A 105 -37.42 9.21 -2.79
C VAL A 105 -37.63 7.70 -2.92
N VAL A 106 -37.58 6.99 -1.79
CA VAL A 106 -37.83 5.54 -1.72
C VAL A 106 -39.27 5.21 -2.15
N ALA A 107 -40.26 6.02 -1.78
CA ALA A 107 -41.65 5.81 -2.17
C ALA A 107 -41.92 6.08 -3.66
N LYS A 108 -41.12 6.94 -4.30
CA LYS A 108 -41.22 7.26 -5.74
C LYS A 108 -40.51 6.23 -6.63
N MET A 109 -39.56 5.48 -6.08
CA MET A 109 -38.75 4.48 -6.78
C MET A 109 -39.50 3.15 -6.96
N ASP A 110 -39.05 2.31 -7.89
CA ASP A 110 -39.56 0.94 -7.99
C ASP A 110 -39.30 0.18 -6.67
N PRO A 111 -40.28 -0.58 -6.17
CA PRO A 111 -40.15 -1.30 -4.90
C PRO A 111 -38.92 -2.21 -4.82
N LYS A 112 -38.46 -2.80 -5.93
CA LYS A 112 -37.29 -3.68 -5.95
C LYS A 112 -35.98 -2.91 -5.84
N ASP A 113 -35.88 -1.77 -6.51
CA ASP A 113 -34.70 -0.91 -6.47
C ASP A 113 -34.59 -0.23 -5.09
N ALA A 114 -35.73 0.18 -4.54
CA ALA A 114 -35.83 0.69 -3.17
C ALA A 114 -35.34 -0.33 -2.14
N GLU A 115 -35.82 -1.58 -2.20
CA GLU A 115 -35.37 -2.66 -1.31
C GLU A 115 -33.86 -2.92 -1.46
N TYR A 116 -33.36 -2.95 -2.70
CA TYR A 116 -31.95 -3.14 -3.00
C TYR A 116 -31.06 -2.06 -2.35
N HIS A 117 -31.40 -0.77 -2.54
CA HIS A 117 -30.60 0.33 -2.00
C HIS A 117 -30.71 0.44 -0.48
N ILE A 118 -31.91 0.30 0.08
CA ILE A 118 -32.12 0.39 1.53
C ILE A 118 -31.40 -0.75 2.27
N LYS A 119 -31.44 -1.97 1.75
CA LYS A 119 -30.69 -3.08 2.33
C LYS A 119 -29.20 -2.78 2.38
N ARG A 120 -28.63 -2.22 1.31
CA ARG A 120 -27.21 -1.82 1.28
C ARG A 120 -26.87 -0.70 2.25
N CYS A 121 -27.77 0.28 2.45
CA CYS A 121 -27.59 1.32 3.45
C CYS A 121 -27.58 0.77 4.89
N ILE A 122 -28.36 -0.28 5.16
CA ILE A 122 -28.37 -0.97 6.46
C ILE A 122 -27.12 -1.84 6.63
N ASP A 123 -26.78 -2.63 5.60
CA ASP A 123 -25.62 -3.53 5.60
C ASP A 123 -24.29 -2.76 5.68
N SER A 124 -24.24 -1.51 5.23
CA SER A 124 -23.11 -0.60 5.44
C SER A 124 -23.18 0.18 6.76
N GLY A 125 -24.28 0.10 7.51
CA GLY A 125 -24.44 0.81 8.78
C GLY A 125 -24.76 2.30 8.63
N MET A 126 -24.97 2.80 7.41
CA MET A 126 -25.36 4.20 7.14
C MET A 126 -26.80 4.51 7.55
N TRP A 127 -27.65 3.49 7.69
CA TRP A 127 -29.06 3.65 8.03
C TRP A 127 -29.56 2.61 9.02
N VAL A 128 -30.24 3.05 10.07
CA VAL A 128 -30.89 2.17 11.07
C VAL A 128 -32.41 2.29 10.94
N PRO A 129 -33.13 1.20 10.58
CA PRO A 129 -34.58 1.22 10.51
C PRO A 129 -35.21 1.46 11.89
N GLY A 130 -36.12 2.44 11.99
CA GLY A 130 -36.97 2.64 13.17
C GLY A 130 -36.60 3.79 14.12
N GLY A 131 -35.57 4.59 13.81
CA GLY A 131 -35.11 5.68 14.67
C GLY A 131 -34.34 5.13 15.88
N GLY A 132 -33.02 5.26 15.86
CA GLY A 132 -32.13 4.60 16.81
C GLY A 132 -32.39 4.99 18.28
N ALA A 133 -32.35 3.98 19.16
CA ALA A 133 -31.76 4.18 20.46
C ALA A 133 -30.26 4.44 20.23
N GLU A 134 -29.82 5.64 20.59
CA GLU A 134 -28.46 6.19 20.58
C GLU A 134 -27.32 5.16 20.45
N GLN A 135 -26.61 5.23 19.33
CA GLN A 135 -25.15 5.09 19.32
C GLN A 135 -24.60 6.41 18.78
N GLU A 136 -24.12 7.24 19.70
CA GLU A 136 -23.33 8.43 19.39
C GLU A 136 -22.10 7.99 18.58
N GLY A 137 -22.12 8.26 17.28
CA GLY A 137 -20.90 8.34 16.50
C GLY A 137 -20.14 9.57 16.96
N ASP A 138 -19.08 9.34 17.72
CA ASP A 138 -18.15 10.38 18.16
C ASP A 138 -17.61 11.15 16.93
N PRO A 139 -17.78 12.48 16.87
CA PRO A 139 -17.24 13.28 15.79
C PRO A 139 -15.90 13.87 16.24
N GLU A 140 -14.81 13.11 16.16
CA GLU A 140 -13.47 13.72 16.20
C GLU A 140 -12.83 13.71 14.80
N ASN A 141 -13.17 14.77 14.06
CA ASN A 141 -12.19 15.40 13.18
C ASN A 141 -11.20 16.16 14.09
N SER A 142 -9.93 15.76 14.10
CA SER A 142 -8.84 16.58 14.64
C SER A 142 -7.82 16.85 13.53
N GLU A 143 -8.01 17.96 12.83
CA GLU A 143 -6.98 18.64 12.07
C GLU A 143 -6.06 19.43 13.04
N GLU A 144 -4.74 19.35 12.78
CA GLU A 144 -3.65 20.27 13.19
C GLU A 144 -3.27 20.29 14.70
N GLN A 145 -2.02 20.39 15.17
CA GLN A 145 -0.72 20.79 14.60
C GLN A 145 0.41 20.39 15.61
N GLU A 146 1.58 20.03 15.07
CA GLU A 146 2.97 20.32 15.49
C GLU A 146 3.52 20.30 16.95
N GLU A 147 4.77 19.78 16.99
CA GLU A 147 5.90 19.96 17.92
C GLU A 147 6.09 19.06 19.16
N GLY A 148 7.28 18.41 19.21
CA GLY A 148 8.06 18.32 20.44
C GLY A 148 8.64 16.97 20.87
N ALA A 149 9.74 16.55 20.22
CA ALA A 149 10.93 15.91 20.81
C ALA A 149 10.80 14.71 21.79
N ALA A 150 11.33 13.55 21.40
CA ALA A 150 12.65 13.04 21.83
C ALA A 150 12.74 11.50 21.75
N GLY A 151 13.83 10.99 21.16
CA GLY A 151 14.33 9.65 21.47
C GLY A 151 14.52 8.67 20.30
N GLY A 152 15.01 9.13 19.15
CA GLY A 152 15.63 8.24 18.17
C GLY A 152 17.02 7.80 18.64
N SER A 153 17.24 6.50 18.82
CA SER A 153 18.58 5.91 18.78
C SER A 153 18.69 5.03 17.54
N GLU A 154 19.16 5.63 16.45
CA GLU A 154 19.66 4.88 15.29
C GLU A 154 21.03 4.24 15.61
N PRO A 155 21.30 3.01 15.16
CA PRO A 155 22.65 2.48 15.15
C PRO A 155 23.38 3.02 13.91
N THR A 156 24.31 3.95 14.12
CA THR A 156 25.19 4.44 13.05
C THR A 156 26.22 3.37 12.68
N TYR A 157 26.20 2.92 11.41
CA TYR A 157 27.35 2.27 10.79
C TYR A 157 27.94 3.23 9.76
N SER A 158 29.15 3.74 10.00
CA SER A 158 29.93 4.44 8.98
C SER A 158 31.43 4.29 9.21
N THR A 159 32.06 3.73 8.19
CA THR A 159 33.37 4.12 7.64
C THR A 159 34.64 3.82 8.43
N LEU A 160 35.26 2.70 8.08
CA LEU A 160 36.72 2.53 8.17
C LEU A 160 37.35 3.26 6.98
N GLU A 161 37.76 4.51 7.18
CA GLU A 161 38.78 5.15 6.37
C GLU A 161 40.14 5.06 7.09
N ASN A 162 41.08 4.42 6.39
CA ASN A 162 42.52 4.70 6.30
C ASN A 162 43.23 5.30 7.53
N VAL A 163 44.14 4.50 8.08
CA VAL A 163 45.31 4.98 8.82
C VAL A 163 46.53 4.63 7.99
N ASP A 164 47.37 5.64 7.75
CA ASP A 164 48.71 5.58 7.14
C ASP A 164 49.61 4.47 7.70
#